data_AF-A0A659UJD9-F1
#
_entry.id   AF-A0A659UJD9-F1
#
_cell.length_a   1.000
_cell.length_b   1.000
_cell.length_c   1.000
_cell.angle_alpha   90.00
_cell.angle_beta   90.00
_cell.angle_gamma   90.00
#
_symmetry.space_group_name_H-M   'P 1'
#
loop_
_entity.id
_entity.type
_entity.pdbx_description
1 polymer ?
#
loop_
_entity_poly.entity_id
_entity_poly.type
_entity_poly.pdbx_seq_one_letter_code
_entity_poly.pdbx_strand_id
1 'polypeptide(L)'
;MITFQESLLEGVTESEVAAKIRNRVSTAGGEDIQPEHLHMVFGERLRVPHQEPDKYPIGINEGAFIEVSGTKNDYVAPLCRSAVVGRHPGLEALYEISSEALDAGIAIMKPG
;
A
#
# COMPACT_ATOMS: atom_id res chain seq x y z
N MET A 1 -4.26 -8.39 -1.95
CA MET A 1 -3.39 -7.98 -0.83
C MET A 1 -4.22 -8.03 0.46
N ILE A 2 -4.63 -9.24 0.84
CA ILE A 2 -5.56 -9.47 1.95
C ILE A 2 -4.95 -8.98 3.28
N THR A 3 -3.66 -9.23 3.48
CA THR A 3 -2.94 -8.83 4.70
C THR A 3 -2.93 -7.32 4.93
N PHE A 4 -2.85 -6.48 3.89
CA PHE A 4 -2.92 -5.03 4.09
C PHE A 4 -4.28 -4.62 4.61
N GLN A 5 -5.34 -5.03 3.91
CA GLN A 5 -6.71 -4.70 4.28
C GLN A 5 -7.07 -5.23 5.67
N GLU A 6 -6.73 -6.48 5.99
CA GLU A 6 -7.02 -7.09 7.30
C GLU A 6 -6.18 -6.51 8.44
N SER A 7 -5.05 -5.86 8.13
CA SER A 7 -4.19 -5.26 9.15
C SER A 7 -4.61 -3.86 9.53
N LEU A 8 -5.44 -3.20 8.72
CA LEU A 8 -5.90 -1.83 8.94
C LEU A 8 -7.08 -1.83 9.92
N LEU A 9 -6.77 -1.51 11.17
CA LEU A 9 -7.71 -1.30 12.25
C LEU A 9 -7.40 0.05 12.90
N GLU A 10 -8.42 0.71 13.47
CA GLU A 10 -8.23 1.97 14.19
C GLU A 10 -7.07 1.86 15.19
N GLY A 11 -6.18 2.85 15.17
CA GLY A 11 -5.04 2.94 16.08
C GLY A 11 -3.81 2.13 15.70
N VAL A 12 -3.87 1.25 14.68
CA VAL A 12 -2.67 0.54 14.21
C VAL A 12 -1.69 1.51 13.56
N THR A 13 -0.39 1.32 13.80
CA THR A 13 0.66 2.16 13.22
C THR A 13 1.15 1.63 11.86
N GLU A 14 1.70 2.53 11.04
CA GLU A 14 2.34 2.18 9.76
C GLU A 14 3.40 1.07 9.97
N SER A 15 4.24 1.22 10.99
CA SER A 15 5.28 0.24 11.34
C SER A 15 4.73 -1.15 11.67
N GLU A 16 3.61 -1.23 12.40
CA GLU A 16 2.97 -2.51 12.74
C GLU A 16 2.39 -3.21 11.51
N VAL A 17 1.74 -2.45 10.62
CA VAL A 17 1.20 -3.00 9.38
C VAL A 17 2.35 -3.42 8.44
N ALA A 18 3.39 -2.59 8.31
CA ALA A 18 4.59 -2.91 7.53
C ALA A 18 5.27 -4.20 8.03
N ALA A 19 5.38 -4.40 9.33
CA ALA A 19 5.92 -5.64 9.91
C ALA A 19 5.07 -6.87 9.54
N LYS A 20 3.74 -6.77 9.57
CA LYS A 20 2.83 -7.85 9.13
C LYS A 20 3.00 -8.16 7.64
N ILE A 21 3.17 -7.14 6.80
CA ILE A 21 3.42 -7.31 5.36
C ILE A 21 4.76 -8.01 5.11
N ARG A 22 5.85 -7.55 5.73
CA ARG A 22 7.18 -8.18 5.60
C ARG A 22 7.14 -9.65 6.01
N ASN A 23 6.53 -9.95 7.16
CA ASN A 23 6.33 -11.33 7.62
C ASN A 23 5.52 -12.15 6.60
N ARG A 24 4.44 -11.60 6.04
CA ARG A 24 3.64 -12.31 5.05
C ARG A 24 4.41 -12.63 3.77
N VAL A 25 5.24 -11.71 3.28
CA VAL A 25 6.06 -11.96 2.09
C VAL A 25 7.11 -13.03 2.36
N SER A 26 7.82 -12.95 3.49
CA SER A 26 8.79 -13.96 3.90
C SER A 26 8.15 -15.35 4.04
N THR A 27 7.00 -15.45 4.72
CA THR A 27 6.26 -16.73 4.89
C THR A 27 5.67 -17.29 3.59
N ALA A 28 5.44 -16.45 2.58
CA ALA A 28 5.07 -16.87 1.24
C ALA A 28 6.28 -17.33 0.37
N GLY A 29 7.50 -17.28 0.93
CA GLY A 29 8.74 -17.64 0.26
C GLY A 29 9.29 -16.56 -0.65
N GLY A 30 9.05 -15.28 -0.33
CA GLY A 30 9.70 -14.13 -0.95
C GLY A 30 11.01 -13.73 -0.24
N GLU A 31 11.83 -13.01 -1.00
CA GLU A 31 12.98 -12.19 -0.61
C GLU A 31 12.70 -11.35 0.66
N ASP A 32 13.69 -11.11 1.52
CA ASP A 32 13.57 -10.10 2.58
C ASP A 32 13.42 -8.71 1.94
N ILE A 33 12.30 -8.06 2.25
CA ILE A 33 12.01 -6.72 1.75
C ILE A 33 12.88 -5.72 2.49
N GLN A 34 13.81 -5.11 1.75
CA GLN A 34 14.66 -4.04 2.26
C GLN A 34 13.81 -2.82 2.68
N PRO A 35 14.22 -2.05 3.70
CA PRO A 35 13.48 -0.88 4.17
C PRO A 35 13.08 0.10 3.07
N GLU A 36 13.98 0.37 2.12
CA GLU A 36 13.80 1.25 0.97
C GLU A 36 12.78 0.76 -0.07
N HIS A 37 12.30 -0.48 0.03
CA HIS A 37 11.33 -1.09 -0.90
C HIS A 37 9.93 -1.26 -0.29
N LEU A 38 9.69 -0.65 0.88
CA LEU A 38 8.37 -0.61 1.51
C LEU A 38 8.09 0.80 2.03
N HIS A 39 7.20 1.51 1.35
CA HIS A 39 6.66 2.79 1.77
C HIS A 39 5.24 2.61 2.26
N MET A 40 4.90 3.24 3.38
CA MET A 40 3.55 3.17 3.94
C MET A 40 3.24 4.47 4.65
N VAL A 41 2.10 5.06 4.29
CA VAL A 41 1.66 6.34 4.85
C VAL A 41 0.18 6.34 5.14
N PHE A 42 -0.19 6.89 6.29
CA PHE A 42 -1.58 7.06 6.73
C PHE A 42 -1.98 8.54 6.85
N GLY A 43 -3.28 8.82 6.71
CA GLY A 43 -3.86 10.13 6.99
C GLY A 43 -3.15 11.28 6.26
N GLU A 44 -2.79 12.34 6.99
CA GLU A 44 -2.10 13.52 6.43
C GLU A 44 -0.74 13.20 5.78
N ARG A 45 -0.09 12.09 6.15
CA ARG A 45 1.20 11.67 5.55
C ARG A 45 1.07 11.20 4.10
N LEU A 46 -0.16 10.92 3.64
CA LEU A 46 -0.46 10.62 2.22
C LEU A 46 0.04 11.69 1.24
N ARG A 47 0.32 12.91 1.71
CA ARG A 47 0.83 14.02 0.89
C ARG A 47 2.22 13.78 0.32
N VAL A 48 2.98 12.83 0.88
CA VAL A 48 4.32 12.46 0.40
C VAL A 48 4.36 10.94 0.19
N PRO A 49 4.46 10.45 -1.07
CA PRO A 49 4.21 9.03 -1.37
C PRO A 49 5.31 8.07 -0.89
N HIS A 50 6.58 8.48 -0.90
CA HIS A 50 7.73 7.58 -0.60
C HIS A 50 8.26 7.74 0.84
N GLN A 51 7.38 7.92 1.82
CA GLN A 51 7.84 7.93 3.22
C GLN A 51 7.96 6.51 3.76
N GLU A 52 9.00 6.31 4.58
CA GLU A 52 9.14 5.08 5.35
C GLU A 52 8.04 4.97 6.43
N PRO A 53 7.60 3.74 6.75
CA PRO A 53 6.65 3.51 7.84
C PRO A 53 7.20 4.03 9.17
N ASP A 54 6.38 4.77 9.92
CA ASP A 54 6.72 5.29 11.24
C ASP A 54 5.74 4.75 12.31
N LYS A 55 5.88 5.19 13.56
CA LYS A 55 4.91 4.93 14.64
C LYS A 55 3.70 5.86 14.54
N TYR A 56 3.22 6.09 13.32
CA TYR A 56 2.07 6.95 13.03
C TYR A 56 0.79 6.09 12.97
N PRO A 57 -0.17 6.29 13.89
CA PRO A 57 -1.41 5.51 13.92
C PRO A 57 -2.42 5.99 12.89
N ILE A 58 -3.26 5.10 12.36
CA ILE A 58 -4.41 5.46 11.52
C ILE A 58 -5.68 5.70 12.36
N GLY A 59 -6.44 6.73 12.00
CA GLY A 59 -7.76 7.03 12.55
C GLY A 59 -8.92 6.48 11.72
N ILE A 60 -10.13 6.57 12.28
CA ILE A 60 -11.37 6.33 11.52
C ILE A 60 -11.57 7.43 10.49
N ASN A 61 -12.06 7.03 9.32
CA ASN A 61 -12.25 7.82 8.11
C ASN A 61 -10.94 8.35 7.50
N GLU A 62 -9.78 7.79 7.85
CA GLU A 62 -8.51 8.13 7.23
C GLU A 62 -8.11 7.15 6.13
N GLY A 63 -7.31 7.65 5.18
CA GLY A 63 -6.73 6.84 4.12
C GLY A 63 -5.42 6.18 4.54
N ALA A 64 -5.13 5.06 3.90
CA ALA A 64 -3.85 4.37 3.94
C ALA A 64 -3.34 4.13 2.52
N PHE A 65 -2.04 4.29 2.31
CA PHE A 65 -1.35 3.90 1.09
C PHE A 65 -0.14 3.04 1.43
N ILE A 66 0.10 2.05 0.59
CA ILE A 66 1.29 1.21 0.64
C ILE A 66 1.85 1.05 -0.76
N GLU A 67 3.15 1.23 -0.89
CA GLU A 67 3.96 0.77 -1.99
C GLU A 67 4.93 -0.27 -1.44
N VAL A 68 4.95 -1.45 -2.07
CA VAL A 68 5.83 -2.54 -1.65
C VAL A 68 6.34 -3.29 -2.85
N SER A 69 7.61 -3.68 -2.79
CA SER A 69 8.23 -4.53 -3.80
C SER A 69 8.81 -5.78 -3.15
N GLY A 70 8.26 -6.94 -3.49
CA GLY A 70 8.82 -8.24 -3.12
C GLY A 70 9.69 -8.80 -4.24
N THR A 71 10.70 -9.59 -3.87
CA THR A 71 11.58 -10.29 -4.82
C THR A 71 11.44 -11.79 -4.66
N LYS A 72 11.55 -12.54 -5.76
CA LYS A 72 11.70 -14.00 -5.73
C LYS A 72 12.48 -14.47 -6.95
N ASN A 73 13.57 -15.20 -6.73
CA ASN A 73 14.42 -15.72 -7.81
C ASN A 73 14.87 -14.60 -8.77
N ASP A 74 15.29 -13.45 -8.21
CA ASP A 74 15.69 -12.25 -8.95
C ASP A 74 14.57 -11.55 -9.75
N TYR A 75 13.32 -12.00 -9.64
CA TYR A 75 12.15 -11.29 -10.20
C TYR A 75 11.51 -10.38 -9.15
N VAL A 76 11.26 -9.13 -9.54
CA VAL A 76 10.68 -8.10 -8.69
C VAL A 76 9.20 -7.92 -9.01
N ALA A 77 8.36 -7.79 -7.99
CA ALA A 77 6.92 -7.59 -8.11
C ALA A 77 6.47 -6.35 -7.31
N PRO A 78 6.63 -5.14 -7.88
CA PRO A 78 6.18 -3.92 -7.23
C PRO A 78 4.65 -3.81 -7.30
N LEU A 79 4.03 -3.32 -6.23
CA LEU A 79 2.62 -3.04 -6.19
C LEU A 79 2.31 -1.88 -5.24
N CYS A 80 1.30 -1.10 -5.61
CA CYS A 80 0.73 -0.08 -4.76
C CYS A 80 -0.73 -0.41 -4.44
N ARG A 81 -1.20 -0.13 -3.22
CA ARG A 81 -2.60 -0.22 -2.84
C ARG A 81 -2.99 0.92 -1.92
N SER A 82 -4.26 1.30 -2.00
CA SER A 82 -4.89 2.28 -1.12
C SER A 82 -6.07 1.66 -0.41
N ALA A 83 -6.40 2.19 0.76
CA ALA A 83 -7.59 1.82 1.52
C ALA A 83 -8.08 3.02 2.33
N VAL A 84 -9.33 2.96 2.79
CA VAL A 84 -9.89 3.88 3.79
C VAL A 84 -10.37 3.03 4.97
N VAL A 85 -9.99 3.40 6.18
CA VAL A 85 -10.57 2.82 7.41
C VAL A 85 -11.87 3.56 7.67
N GLY A 86 -13.02 2.91 7.60
CA GLY A 86 -14.32 3.61 7.69
C GLY A 86 -14.76 4.17 6.33
N ARG A 87 -15.18 5.44 6.27
CA ARG A 87 -15.68 6.09 5.04
C ARG A 87 -15.12 7.49 4.87
N HIS A 88 -14.64 7.80 3.66
CA HIS A 88 -14.17 9.14 3.33
C HIS A 88 -14.50 9.44 1.86
N PRO A 89 -15.65 10.09 1.56
CA PRO A 89 -16.13 10.28 0.19
C PRO A 89 -15.12 10.94 -0.75
N GLY A 90 -14.33 11.90 -0.26
CA GLY A 90 -13.28 12.53 -1.06
C GLY A 90 -12.16 11.57 -1.50
N LEU A 91 -11.62 10.76 -0.58
CA LEU A 91 -10.59 9.76 -0.88
C LEU A 91 -11.14 8.62 -1.72
N GLU A 92 -12.38 8.19 -1.47
CA GLU A 92 -13.07 7.18 -2.28
C GLU A 92 -13.22 7.67 -3.73
N ALA A 93 -13.66 8.91 -3.95
CA ALA A 93 -13.76 9.48 -5.29
C ALA A 93 -12.39 9.61 -5.99
N LEU A 94 -11.34 9.99 -5.25
CA LEU A 94 -9.97 10.02 -5.79
C LEU A 94 -9.47 8.63 -6.18
N TYR A 95 -9.80 7.61 -5.38
CA TYR A 95 -9.47 6.22 -5.68
C TYR A 95 -10.15 5.72 -6.97
N GLU A 96 -11.44 6.03 -7.16
CA GLU A 96 -12.17 5.67 -8.38
C GLU A 96 -11.54 6.33 -9.62
N ILE A 97 -11.29 7.64 -9.58
CA ILE A 97 -10.64 8.36 -10.70
C ILE A 97 -9.25 7.77 -11.01
N SER A 98 -8.49 7.44 -9.98
CA SER A 98 -7.15 6.84 -10.14
C SER A 98 -7.23 5.44 -10.76
N SER A 99 -8.23 4.65 -10.37
CA SER A 99 -8.47 3.31 -10.93
C SER A 99 -8.91 3.39 -12.38
N GLU A 100 -9.82 4.30 -12.73
CA GLU A 100 -10.24 4.53 -14.13
C GLU A 100 -9.05 4.92 -15.02
N ALA A 101 -8.19 5.83 -14.54
CA ALA A 101 -6.99 6.23 -15.28
C ALA A 101 -6.00 5.08 -15.47
N LEU A 102 -5.81 4.25 -14.44
CA LEU A 102 -4.96 3.06 -14.51
C LEU A 102 -5.50 2.05 -15.53
N ASP A 103 -6.80 1.75 -15.46
CA ASP A 103 -7.46 0.80 -16.37
C ASP A 103 -7.41 1.28 -17.82
N ALA A 104 -7.65 2.58 -18.06
CA ALA A 104 -7.52 3.17 -19.39
C ALA A 104 -6.08 3.03 -19.94
N GLY A 105 -5.07 3.24 -19.09
CA GLY A 105 -3.67 3.03 -19.45
C GLY A 105 -3.36 1.58 -19.81
N ILE A 106 -3.83 0.63 -19.00
CA ILE A 106 -3.66 -0.82 -19.24
C ILE A 106 -4.34 -1.25 -20.54
N ALA A 107 -5.55 -0.77 -20.80
CA ALA A 107 -6.35 -1.18 -21.95
C ALA A 107 -5.69 -0.88 -23.31
N ILE A 108 -4.82 0.13 -23.37
CA ILE A 108 -4.11 0.51 -24.59
C ILE A 108 -2.70 -0.08 -24.69
N MET A 109 -2.20 -0.77 -23.66
CA MET A 109 -0.86 -1.33 -23.67
C MET A 109 -0.73 -2.40 -24.76
N LYS A 110 0.19 -2.17 -25.69
CA LYS A 110 0.56 -3.10 -26.76
C LYS A 110 2.00 -2.84 -27.19
N PRO A 111 2.66 -3.80 -27.85
CA PRO A 111 3.84 -3.49 -28.65
C PRO A 111 3.49 -2.42 -29.70
N GLY A 112 4.40 -1.46 -29.91
CA GLY A 112 4.24 -0.24 -30.74
C GLY A 112 3.14 -0.28 -31.79
#